data_AF-Q0MWV5-F1
#
_entry.id   AF-Q0MWV5-F1
#
_cell.length_a   1.000
_cell.length_b   1.000
_cell.length_c   1.000
_cell.angle_alpha   90.00
_cell.angle_beta   90.00
_cell.angle_gamma   90.00
#
_symmetry.space_group_name_H-M   'P 1'
#
loop_
_entity.id
_entity.type
_entity.pdbx_description
1 polymer ?
#
loop_
_entity_poly.entity_id
_entity_poly.type
_entity_poly.pdbx_seq_one_letter_code
_entity_poly.pdbx_strand_id
1 'polypeptide(L)'
;TVRGMMYYKEALELQCFLDSAHDNEIFTGYRTVGKAHKEHAQALADLKFTYVVSCQMYGAQKKSSDHRDQSCYANILNLMLKYPSLRVAYIDEREDTINGNSKKVYYSVLVKGGDKLDEEIYRIKLPGPPTEIGEGKPENQNHAIIFTRGEALQTIDMNQDNY
;
A
#
# COMPACT_ATOMS: atom_id res chain seq x y z
N THR A 1 7.71 -1.43 -11.29
CA THR A 1 6.25 -1.60 -11.09
C THR A 1 5.98 -2.30 -9.76
N VAL A 2 4.86 -2.00 -9.08
CA VAL A 2 4.50 -2.56 -7.75
C VAL A 2 4.60 -4.09 -7.71
N ARG A 3 4.09 -4.77 -8.74
CA ARG A 3 4.18 -6.24 -8.87
C ARG A 3 5.62 -6.77 -8.75
N GLY A 4 6.60 -6.08 -9.34
CA GLY A 4 8.00 -6.47 -9.23
C GLY A 4 8.54 -6.35 -7.80
N MET A 5 8.17 -5.28 -7.10
CA MET A 5 8.55 -5.09 -5.69
C MET A 5 7.90 -6.12 -4.76
N MET A 6 6.68 -6.56 -5.07
CA MET A 6 6.01 -7.58 -4.25
C MET A 6 6.70 -8.95 -4.30
N TYR A 7 7.54 -9.24 -5.30
CA TYR A 7 8.33 -10.49 -5.33
C TYR A 7 9.42 -10.56 -4.25
N TYR A 8 9.81 -9.43 -3.64
CA TYR A 8 10.74 -9.47 -2.51
C TYR A 8 10.20 -10.26 -1.33
N LYS A 9 8.87 -10.23 -1.11
CA LYS A 9 8.24 -11.05 -0.08
C LYS A 9 8.43 -12.54 -0.35
N GLU A 10 8.12 -13.00 -1.57
CA GLU A 10 8.29 -14.40 -1.96
C GLU A 10 9.76 -14.84 -1.88
N ALA A 11 10.69 -13.97 -2.27
CA ALA A 11 12.13 -14.24 -2.16
C ALA A 11 12.58 -14.37 -0.70
N LEU A 12 12.10 -13.50 0.20
CA LEU A 12 12.41 -13.56 1.63
C LEU A 12 11.80 -14.80 2.30
N GLU A 13 10.57 -15.17 1.93
CA GLU A 13 9.94 -16.40 2.42
C GLU A 13 10.75 -17.63 2.01
N LEU A 14 11.20 -17.68 0.75
CA LEU A 14 12.07 -18.74 0.24
C LEU A 14 13.42 -18.77 0.95
N GLN A 15 14.04 -17.60 1.17
CA GLN A 15 15.31 -17.51 1.89
C GLN A 15 15.15 -18.02 3.32
N CYS A 16 14.11 -17.60 4.04
CA CYS A 16 13.82 -18.09 5.39
C CYS A 16 13.66 -19.61 5.44
N PHE A 17 13.02 -20.19 4.41
CA PHE A 17 12.92 -21.63 4.27
C PHE A 17 14.30 -22.28 4.09
N LEU A 18 15.12 -21.78 3.16
CA LEU A 18 16.46 -22.33 2.92
C LEU A 18 17.37 -22.23 4.15
N ASP A 19 17.24 -21.15 4.94
CA ASP A 19 18.01 -20.96 6.18
C ASP A 19 17.57 -21.91 7.31
N SER A 20 16.33 -22.42 7.27
CA SER A 20 15.75 -23.28 8.31
C SER A 20 15.70 -24.76 7.93
N ALA A 21 15.75 -25.08 6.64
CA ALA A 21 15.53 -26.42 6.11
C ALA A 21 16.77 -27.31 6.25
N HIS A 22 16.53 -28.59 6.54
CA HIS A 22 17.56 -29.63 6.44
C HIS A 22 17.68 -30.16 5.00
N ASP A 23 18.83 -30.74 4.62
CA ASP A 23 19.14 -31.16 3.24
C ASP A 23 18.05 -32.00 2.55
N ASN A 24 17.37 -32.87 3.31
CA ASN A 24 16.27 -33.70 2.78
C ASN A 24 15.02 -32.89 2.42
N GLU A 25 14.72 -31.82 3.16
CA GLU A 25 13.56 -30.95 2.92
C GLU A 25 13.80 -30.00 1.74
N ILE A 26 15.05 -29.60 1.52
CA ILE A 26 15.47 -28.86 0.33
C ILE A 26 15.21 -29.70 -0.93
N PHE A 27 15.48 -31.01 -0.85
CA PHE A 27 15.28 -31.94 -1.98
C PHE A 27 13.80 -32.23 -2.27
N THR A 28 12.92 -32.22 -1.26
CA THR A 28 11.46 -32.37 -1.44
C THR A 28 10.78 -31.06 -1.86
N GLY A 29 11.41 -29.92 -1.58
CA GLY A 29 11.07 -28.60 -2.11
C GLY A 29 10.05 -27.82 -1.28
N TYR A 30 10.11 -26.48 -1.39
CA TYR A 30 9.36 -25.49 -0.60
C TYR A 30 7.83 -25.73 -0.55
N ARG A 31 7.24 -26.39 -1.55
CA ARG A 31 5.80 -26.68 -1.58
C ARG A 31 5.37 -27.81 -0.63
N THR A 32 6.31 -28.59 -0.11
CA THR A 32 6.05 -29.72 0.80
C THR A 32 6.20 -29.35 2.27
N VAL A 33 6.57 -28.10 2.55
CA VAL A 33 6.89 -27.60 3.89
C VAL A 33 5.65 -27.53 4.76
N GLY A 34 5.79 -27.92 6.03
CA GLY A 34 4.72 -27.86 7.02
C GLY A 34 4.15 -26.46 7.20
N LYS A 35 2.83 -26.38 7.42
CA LYS A 35 2.06 -25.13 7.54
C LYS A 35 2.70 -24.13 8.52
N ALA A 36 3.18 -24.60 9.67
CA ALA A 36 3.80 -23.76 10.70
C ALA A 36 5.08 -23.04 10.22
N HIS A 37 5.92 -23.72 9.42
CA HIS A 37 7.13 -23.10 8.88
C HIS A 37 6.80 -22.00 7.86
N LYS A 38 5.78 -22.24 7.04
CA LYS A 38 5.30 -21.24 6.07
C LYS A 38 4.74 -20.01 6.78
N GLU A 39 3.95 -20.19 7.83
CA GLU A 39 3.42 -19.09 8.65
C GLU A 39 4.55 -18.30 9.32
N HIS A 40 5.59 -18.98 9.82
CA HIS A 40 6.76 -18.33 10.40
C HIS A 40 7.54 -17.49 9.37
N ALA A 41 7.83 -18.07 8.20
CA ALA A 41 8.53 -17.37 7.11
C ALA A 41 7.73 -16.15 6.62
N GLN A 42 6.41 -16.28 6.51
CA GLN A 42 5.51 -15.18 6.16
C GLN A 42 5.56 -14.06 7.20
N ALA A 43 5.48 -14.39 8.49
CA ALA A 43 5.56 -13.41 9.56
C ALA A 43 6.91 -12.65 9.55
N LEU A 44 8.02 -13.36 9.32
CA LEU A 44 9.33 -12.74 9.20
C LEU A 44 9.42 -11.82 7.97
N ALA A 45 8.91 -12.24 6.82
CA ALA A 45 8.90 -11.40 5.62
C ALA A 45 8.02 -10.14 5.81
N ASP A 46 6.88 -10.27 6.48
CA ASP A 46 5.98 -9.15 6.79
C ASP A 46 6.58 -8.14 7.78
N LEU A 47 7.53 -8.55 8.63
CA LEU A 47 8.29 -7.63 9.49
C LEU A 47 9.35 -6.83 8.71
N LYS A 48 9.83 -7.34 7.57
CA LYS A 48 10.93 -6.69 6.83
C LYS A 48 10.44 -5.52 5.98
N PHE A 49 9.34 -5.71 5.25
CA PHE A 49 8.87 -4.69 4.32
C PHE A 49 7.38 -4.43 4.46
N THR A 50 7.04 -3.19 4.79
CA THR A 50 5.70 -2.65 4.65
C THR A 50 5.67 -1.69 3.47
N TYR A 51 4.83 -2.00 2.48
CA TYR A 51 4.70 -1.18 1.27
C TYR A 51 3.50 -0.25 1.41
N VAL A 52 3.74 1.06 1.32
CA VAL A 52 2.69 2.07 1.24
C VAL A 52 2.77 2.73 -0.13
N VAL A 53 1.69 2.65 -0.91
CA VAL A 53 1.58 3.34 -2.19
C VAL A 53 0.70 4.56 -2.04
N SER A 54 1.23 5.73 -2.38
CA SER A 54 0.45 6.96 -2.47
C SER A 54 -0.35 6.98 -3.78
N CYS A 55 -1.65 6.68 -3.70
CA CYS A 55 -2.61 6.79 -4.80
C CYS A 55 -3.67 7.84 -4.43
N GLN A 56 -3.33 9.12 -4.52
CA GLN A 56 -4.20 10.24 -4.11
C GLN A 56 -5.63 10.14 -4.67
N MET A 57 -5.75 9.79 -5.96
CA MET A 57 -7.03 9.74 -6.67
C MET A 57 -7.89 8.52 -6.33
N TYR A 58 -7.34 7.53 -5.61
CA TYR A 58 -8.06 6.28 -5.32
C TYR A 58 -9.41 6.52 -4.64
N GLY A 59 -9.48 7.44 -3.69
CA GLY A 59 -10.73 7.81 -3.01
C GLY A 59 -11.78 8.43 -3.93
N ALA A 60 -11.34 9.27 -4.87
CA ALA A 60 -12.22 9.86 -5.89
C ALA A 60 -12.70 8.81 -6.90
N GLN A 61 -11.78 7.96 -7.38
CA GLN A 61 -12.07 6.87 -8.30
C GLN A 61 -13.07 5.88 -7.72
N LYS A 62 -12.93 5.54 -6.42
CA LYS A 62 -13.86 4.68 -5.68
C LYS A 62 -15.30 5.22 -5.68
N LYS A 63 -15.47 6.55 -5.64
CA LYS A 63 -16.79 7.21 -5.61
C LYS A 63 -17.33 7.57 -7.00
N SER A 64 -16.50 7.46 -8.03
CA SER A 64 -16.83 7.88 -9.39
C SER A 64 -17.81 6.93 -10.07
N SER A 65 -18.68 7.48 -10.91
CA SER A 65 -19.55 6.72 -11.82
C SER A 65 -18.90 6.49 -13.19
N ASP A 66 -17.72 7.08 -13.47
CA ASP A 66 -17.00 6.87 -14.72
C ASP A 66 -16.41 5.45 -14.79
N HIS A 67 -16.63 4.77 -15.91
CA HIS A 67 -16.18 3.38 -16.08
C HIS A 67 -14.66 3.22 -16.00
N ARG A 68 -13.88 4.21 -16.46
CA ARG A 68 -12.41 4.14 -16.38
C ARG A 68 -11.95 4.29 -14.94
N ASP A 69 -12.54 5.22 -14.19
CA ASP A 69 -12.23 5.41 -12.77
C ASP A 69 -12.57 4.17 -11.95
N GLN A 70 -13.74 3.56 -12.20
CA GLN A 70 -14.13 2.30 -11.55
C GLN A 70 -13.16 1.16 -11.87
N SER A 71 -12.68 1.09 -13.12
CA SER A 71 -11.66 0.11 -13.53
C SER A 71 -10.33 0.36 -12.82
N CYS A 72 -9.88 1.61 -12.72
CA CYS A 72 -8.68 1.98 -11.97
C CYS A 72 -8.78 1.60 -10.49
N TYR A 73 -9.90 1.94 -9.85
CA TYR A 73 -10.19 1.53 -8.48
C TYR A 73 -10.14 0.00 -8.32
N ALA A 74 -10.82 -0.74 -9.20
CA ALA A 74 -10.85 -2.20 -9.15
C ALA A 74 -9.46 -2.82 -9.33
N ASN A 75 -8.63 -2.28 -10.23
CA ASN A 75 -7.26 -2.73 -10.42
C ASN A 75 -6.39 -2.53 -9.17
N ILE A 76 -6.48 -1.37 -8.52
CA ILE A 76 -5.75 -1.08 -7.29
C ILE A 76 -6.25 -1.95 -6.14
N LEU A 77 -7.57 -2.13 -6.01
CA LEU A 77 -8.18 -3.03 -5.02
C LEU A 77 -7.68 -4.47 -5.21
N ASN A 78 -7.71 -4.99 -6.44
CA ASN A 78 -7.22 -6.34 -6.74
C ASN A 78 -5.73 -6.52 -6.39
N LEU A 79 -4.90 -5.48 -6.54
CA LEU A 79 -3.51 -5.52 -6.09
C LEU A 79 -3.42 -5.64 -4.56
N MET A 80 -4.21 -4.87 -3.80
CA MET A 80 -4.23 -4.97 -2.35
C MET A 80 -4.74 -6.33 -1.85
N LEU A 81 -5.80 -6.88 -2.47
CA LEU A 81 -6.32 -8.21 -2.14
C LEU A 81 -5.30 -9.31 -2.47
N LYS A 82 -4.55 -9.15 -3.56
CA LYS A 82 -3.51 -10.10 -3.96
C LYS A 82 -2.28 -10.06 -3.04
N TYR A 83 -1.91 -8.88 -2.55
CA TYR A 83 -0.71 -8.68 -1.75
C TYR A 83 -1.05 -8.06 -0.38
N PRO A 84 -1.25 -8.89 0.67
CA PRO A 84 -1.71 -8.42 1.98
C PRO A 84 -0.82 -7.37 2.66
N SER A 85 0.47 -7.34 2.33
CA SER A 85 1.45 -6.37 2.87
C SER A 85 1.37 -5.00 2.20
N LEU A 86 0.66 -4.90 1.06
CA LEU A 86 0.44 -3.66 0.32
C LEU A 86 -0.66 -2.83 0.97
N ARG A 87 -0.34 -1.57 1.24
CA ARG A 87 -1.27 -0.57 1.74
C ARG A 87 -1.34 0.58 0.75
N VAL A 88 -2.51 1.19 0.63
CA VAL A 88 -2.74 2.34 -0.24
C VAL A 88 -3.12 3.54 0.62
N ALA A 89 -2.41 4.64 0.44
CA ALA A 89 -2.76 5.92 1.00
C ALA A 89 -3.42 6.78 -0.09
N TYR A 90 -4.54 7.43 0.22
CA TYR A 90 -5.22 8.34 -0.71
C TYR A 90 -5.69 9.62 -0.01
N ILE A 91 -6.16 10.59 -0.80
CA ILE A 91 -6.72 11.85 -0.30
C ILE A 91 -8.24 11.79 -0.35
N ASP A 92 -8.87 11.99 0.80
CA ASP A 92 -10.32 12.14 0.91
C ASP A 92 -10.65 13.62 1.10
N GLU A 93 -11.30 14.21 0.09
CA GLU A 93 -11.86 15.56 0.15
C GLU A 93 -13.33 15.47 0.59
N ARG A 94 -13.70 16.28 1.58
CA ARG A 94 -15.08 16.41 2.07
C ARG A 94 -15.44 17.88 2.25
N GLU A 95 -16.72 18.18 2.19
CA GLU A 95 -17.25 19.46 2.67
C GLU A 95 -17.61 19.36 4.15
N ASP A 96 -17.24 20.38 4.92
CA ASP A 96 -17.57 20.49 6.35
C ASP A 96 -18.05 21.93 6.64
N THR A 97 -18.96 22.07 7.59
CA THR A 97 -19.52 23.39 7.96
C THR A 97 -18.76 23.96 9.14
N ILE A 98 -17.90 24.93 8.88
CA ILE A 98 -17.09 25.61 9.91
C ILE A 98 -17.59 27.05 10.04
N ASN A 99 -18.12 27.40 11.21
CA ASN A 99 -18.69 28.74 11.49
C ASN A 99 -19.79 29.16 10.49
N GLY A 100 -20.63 28.21 10.07
CA GLY A 100 -21.74 28.47 9.13
C GLY A 100 -21.34 28.54 7.65
N ASN A 101 -20.06 28.41 7.33
CA ASN A 101 -19.57 28.37 5.95
C ASN A 101 -19.12 26.96 5.56
N SER A 102 -19.54 26.48 4.38
CA SER A 102 -19.01 25.24 3.81
C SER A 102 -17.54 25.45 3.43
N LYS A 103 -16.67 24.60 3.96
CA LYS A 103 -15.23 24.57 3.65
C LYS A 103 -14.81 23.16 3.29
N LYS A 104 -13.92 23.05 2.31
CA LYS A 104 -13.26 21.79 1.97
C LYS A 104 -12.29 21.41 3.09
N VAL A 105 -12.39 20.17 3.54
CA VAL A 105 -11.47 19.54 4.47
C VAL A 105 -10.85 18.31 3.83
N TYR A 106 -9.57 18.10 4.10
CA TYR A 106 -8.76 17.07 3.47
C TYR A 106 -8.28 16.07 4.51
N TYR A 107 -8.32 14.79 4.15
CA TYR A 107 -7.79 13.71 4.98
C TYR A 107 -6.82 12.86 4.16
N SER A 108 -5.73 12.46 4.80
CA SER A 108 -4.91 11.34 4.34
C SER A 108 -5.49 10.07 4.94
N VAL A 109 -5.86 9.10 4.09
CA VAL A 109 -6.52 7.86 4.50
C VAL A 109 -5.67 6.67 4.07
N LEU A 110 -5.38 5.78 5.01
CA LEU A 110 -4.66 4.53 4.76
C LEU A 110 -5.66 3.38 4.71
N VAL A 111 -5.61 2.59 3.64
CA VAL A 111 -6.39 1.36 3.49
C VAL A 111 -5.50 0.15 3.22
N LYS A 112 -6.04 -1.03 3.52
CA LYS A 112 -5.49 -2.34 3.12
C LYS A 112 -6.57 -3.17 2.42
N GLY A 113 -6.18 -4.27 1.79
CA GLY A 113 -7.14 -5.29 1.33
C GLY A 113 -7.70 -6.07 2.51
N GLY A 114 -9.03 -6.16 2.60
CA GLY A 114 -9.74 -7.13 3.44
C GLY A 114 -10.06 -8.40 2.66
N ASP A 115 -11.20 -9.04 2.94
CA ASP A 115 -11.61 -10.25 2.22
C ASP A 115 -11.99 -9.98 0.76
N LYS A 116 -12.76 -8.91 0.53
CA LYS A 116 -13.31 -8.55 -0.81
C LYS A 116 -13.25 -7.06 -1.11
N LEU A 117 -13.03 -6.23 -0.10
CA LEU A 117 -13.10 -4.77 -0.18
C LEU A 117 -11.86 -4.17 0.48
N ASP A 118 -11.61 -2.90 0.23
CA ASP A 118 -10.64 -2.14 0.99
C ASP A 118 -11.17 -1.84 2.39
N GLU A 119 -10.29 -1.93 3.38
CA GLU A 119 -10.55 -1.63 4.79
C GLU A 119 -9.74 -0.40 5.21
N GLU A 120 -10.42 0.61 5.74
CA GLU A 120 -9.78 1.79 6.32
C GLU A 120 -9.07 1.42 7.62
N ILE A 121 -7.78 1.75 7.70
CA ILE A 121 -6.93 1.53 8.87
C ILE A 121 -6.82 2.83 9.68
N TYR A 122 -6.46 3.91 8.99
CA TYR A 122 -6.25 5.22 9.60
C TYR A 122 -6.79 6.34 8.73
N ARG A 123 -7.21 7.41 9.39
CA ARG A 123 -7.64 8.66 8.77
C ARG A 123 -7.08 9.83 9.57
N ILE A 124 -6.31 10.67 8.91
CA ILE A 124 -5.62 11.80 9.53
C ILE A 124 -6.03 13.07 8.79
N LYS A 125 -6.56 14.05 9.54
CA LYS A 125 -6.91 15.36 8.98
C LYS A 125 -5.65 16.11 8.57
N LEU A 126 -5.63 16.64 7.36
CA LEU A 126 -4.55 17.46 6.84
C LEU A 126 -4.79 18.95 7.17
N PRO A 127 -3.72 19.76 7.30
CA PRO A 127 -3.84 21.19 7.57
C PRO A 127 -4.39 21.98 6.37
N GLY A 128 -4.41 21.39 5.18
CA GLY A 128 -4.86 22.00 3.94
C GLY A 128 -4.81 21.01 2.77
N PRO A 129 -5.06 21.48 1.54
CA PRO A 129 -4.94 20.65 0.34
C PRO A 129 -3.49 20.18 0.15
N PRO A 130 -3.24 18.87 0.05
CA PRO A 130 -1.89 18.32 -0.07
C PRO A 130 -1.21 18.66 -1.40
N THR A 131 -1.98 19.09 -2.41
CA THR A 131 -1.48 19.50 -3.72
C THR A 131 -0.91 20.92 -3.78
N GLU A 132 -1.08 21.70 -2.71
CA GLU A 132 -0.61 23.08 -2.60
C GLU A 132 0.67 23.20 -1.75
N ILE A 133 1.19 22.07 -1.25
CA ILE A 133 2.40 22.02 -0.42
C ILE A 133 3.54 21.47 -1.29
N GLY A 134 4.39 22.36 -1.82
CA GLY A 134 5.56 22.02 -2.63
C GLY A 134 5.58 22.68 -4.02
N GLU A 135 6.68 22.53 -4.73
CA GLU A 135 6.91 23.02 -6.09
C GLU A 135 6.60 21.99 -7.19
N GLY A 136 6.15 20.76 -6.87
CA GLY A 136 5.84 19.78 -7.90
C GLY A 136 5.02 18.53 -7.53
N LYS A 137 4.72 17.74 -8.56
CA LYS A 137 4.07 16.41 -8.48
C LYS A 137 4.65 15.45 -7.42
N PRO A 138 5.99 15.35 -7.21
CA PRO A 138 6.52 14.42 -6.21
C PRO A 138 6.14 14.81 -4.77
N GLU A 139 6.03 16.10 -4.44
CA GLU A 139 5.74 16.54 -3.05
C GLU A 139 4.29 16.29 -2.65
N ASN A 140 3.38 16.26 -3.63
CA ASN A 140 1.98 15.93 -3.38
C ASN A 140 1.84 14.51 -2.79
N GLN A 141 2.81 13.61 -3.01
CA GLN A 141 2.79 12.22 -2.50
C GLN A 141 3.21 12.11 -1.02
N ASN A 142 3.72 13.19 -0.41
CA ASN A 142 4.21 13.21 0.97
C ASN A 142 3.12 12.93 2.01
N HIS A 143 1.83 13.09 1.67
CA HIS A 143 0.74 12.82 2.60
C HIS A 143 0.75 11.39 3.18
N ALA A 144 1.39 10.45 2.48
CA ALA A 144 1.48 9.05 2.88
C ALA A 144 2.61 8.77 3.88
N ILE A 145 3.59 9.68 4.03
CA ILE A 145 4.78 9.45 4.87
C ILE A 145 4.43 9.20 6.34
N ILE A 146 3.34 9.81 6.82
CA ILE A 146 2.86 9.66 8.20
C ILE A 146 2.47 8.22 8.54
N PHE A 147 2.22 7.38 7.53
CA PHE A 147 1.85 5.97 7.68
C PHE A 147 3.03 5.00 7.63
N THR A 148 4.23 5.47 7.31
CA THR A 148 5.42 4.62 7.30
C THR A 148 6.05 4.59 8.70
N ARG A 149 6.66 3.45 9.02
CA ARG A 149 7.34 3.17 10.29
C ARG A 149 8.54 2.26 9.99
N GLY A 150 9.60 2.36 10.79
CA GLY A 150 10.81 1.57 10.63
C GLY A 150 12.07 2.42 10.83
N GLU A 151 13.22 1.77 10.76
CA GLU A 151 14.53 2.42 10.91
C GLU A 151 14.95 3.20 9.65
N ALA A 152 14.52 2.74 8.48
CA ALA A 152 14.81 3.36 7.20
C ALA A 152 13.53 3.52 6.36
N LEU A 153 13.45 4.62 5.62
CA LEU A 153 12.38 4.88 4.65
C LEU A 153 12.98 5.05 3.26
N GLN A 154 12.54 4.24 2.31
CA GLN A 154 12.88 4.39 0.90
C GLN A 154 11.67 4.90 0.13
N THR A 155 11.83 6.03 -0.55
CA THR A 155 10.82 6.61 -1.44
C THR A 155 11.20 6.30 -2.89
N ILE A 156 10.25 5.77 -3.67
CA ILE A 156 10.47 5.42 -5.07
C ILE A 156 9.39 6.09 -5.90
N ASP A 157 9.79 6.98 -6.82
CA ASP A 157 8.88 7.54 -7.80
C ASP A 157 8.63 6.50 -8.91
N MET A 158 7.34 6.26 -9.21
CA MET A 158 6.89 5.24 -10.15
C MET A 158 6.68 5.78 -11.57
N ASN A 159 6.82 7.10 -11.79
CA ASN A 159 6.82 7.68 -13.13
C ASN A 159 8.10 7.27 -13.88
N GLN A 160 7.99 6.21 -14.68
CA GLN A 160 9.05 5.75 -15.58
C GLN A 160 9.01 6.40 -16.97
N ASP A 161 8.05 7.27 -17.26
CA ASP A 161 7.99 8.00 -18.52
C ASP A 161 8.91 9.24 -18.45
N ASN A 162 10.11 9.12 -19.04
CA ASN A 162 11.08 10.15 -19.43
C ASN A 162 10.96 11.55 -18.81
N TYR A 163 11.96 11.91 -17.99
CA TYR A 163 12.64 13.20 -18.20
C TYR A 163 13.54 13.11 -19.42
#